data_AF-F9UQY7-F1
#
_entry.id   AF-F9UQY7-F1
#
_cell.length_a   1.000
_cell.length_b   1.000
_cell.length_c   1.000
_cell.angle_alpha   90.00
_cell.angle_beta   90.00
_cell.angle_gamma   90.00
#
_symmetry.space_group_name_H-M   'P 1'
#
loop_
_entity.id
_entity.type
_entity.pdbx_description
1 polymer ?
#
loop_
_entity_poly.entity_id
_entity_poly.type
_entity_poly.pdbx_seq_one_letter_code
_entity_poly.pdbx_strand_id
1 'polypeptide(L)'
;MTIGKRIANLRKQKSLTQPMLADAMNVSQSTIASWESDRRSVSNDDLIKLSDYFGVTTDYLLGKNGTPKWANEKDTKDLQDFLDANEGSMTYGGEDLTEEEKQQVRVAMATIFWKRHKHD
;
A
#
# COMPACT_ATOMS: atom_id res chain seq x y z
N MET A 1 -0.70 0.13 8.87
CA MET A 1 -1.57 -0.74 8.05
C MET A 1 -0.82 -2.01 7.67
N THR A 2 -1.38 -3.20 7.94
CA THR A 2 -0.79 -4.52 7.62
C THR A 2 -0.87 -4.83 6.13
N ILE A 3 -0.13 -5.85 5.67
CA ILE A 3 -0.21 -6.34 4.29
C ILE A 3 -1.63 -6.79 3.94
N GLY A 4 -2.32 -7.52 4.83
CA GLY A 4 -3.69 -7.97 4.60
C GLY A 4 -4.65 -6.82 4.38
N LYS A 5 -4.55 -5.76 5.20
CA LYS A 5 -5.35 -4.55 5.03
C LYS A 5 -5.07 -3.83 3.71
N ARG A 6 -3.80 -3.80 3.26
CA ARG A 6 -3.42 -3.22 1.95
C ARG A 6 -4.05 -3.98 0.79
N ILE A 7 -3.98 -5.32 0.82
CA ILE A 7 -4.61 -6.18 -0.19
C ILE A 7 -6.13 -5.94 -0.22
N ALA A 8 -6.78 -5.92 0.94
CA ALA A 8 -8.22 -5.68 1.03
C ALA A 8 -8.63 -4.30 0.47
N ASN A 9 -7.83 -3.27 0.72
CA ASN A 9 -8.09 -1.92 0.19
C ASN A 9 -7.92 -1.86 -1.33
N LEU A 10 -6.83 -2.38 -1.88
CA LEU A 10 -6.59 -2.43 -3.33
C LEU A 10 -7.71 -3.22 -4.05
N ARG A 11 -8.13 -4.35 -3.47
CA ARG A 11 -9.24 -5.15 -3.99
C ARG A 11 -10.53 -4.32 -4.05
N LYS A 12 -10.86 -3.60 -2.98
CA LYS A 12 -12.06 -2.74 -2.91
C LYS A 12 -12.00 -1.56 -3.87
N GLN A 13 -10.82 -0.94 -4.05
CA GLN A 13 -10.61 0.14 -5.01
C GLN A 13 -10.89 -0.31 -6.45
N LYS A 14 -10.52 -1.55 -6.79
CA LYS A 14 -10.87 -2.17 -8.07
C LYS A 14 -12.29 -2.77 -8.13
N SER A 15 -13.13 -2.53 -7.11
CA SER A 15 -14.50 -3.08 -7.00
C SER A 15 -14.57 -4.62 -7.09
N LEU A 16 -13.52 -5.32 -6.66
CA LEU A 16 -13.44 -6.78 -6.73
C LEU A 16 -14.02 -7.43 -5.47
N THR A 17 -14.68 -8.58 -5.62
CA THR A 17 -15.00 -9.47 -4.50
C THR A 17 -13.81 -10.38 -4.17
N GLN A 18 -13.78 -10.99 -2.98
CA GLN A 18 -12.70 -11.95 -2.63
C GLN A 18 -12.62 -13.13 -3.61
N PRO A 19 -13.73 -13.74 -4.07
CA PRO A 19 -13.70 -14.75 -5.13
C PRO A 19 -13.06 -14.24 -6.43
N MET A 20 -13.42 -13.03 -6.89
CA MET A 20 -12.86 -12.47 -8.13
C MET A 20 -11.34 -12.27 -8.05
N LEU A 21 -10.84 -11.81 -6.90
CA LEU A 21 -9.39 -11.71 -6.69
C LEU A 21 -8.74 -13.10 -6.61
N ALA A 22 -9.42 -14.08 -6.00
CA ALA A 22 -8.93 -15.44 -5.91
C ALA A 22 -8.75 -16.08 -7.29
N ASP A 23 -9.73 -15.88 -8.18
CA ASP A 23 -9.68 -16.32 -9.57
C ASP A 23 -8.50 -15.66 -10.32
N ALA A 24 -8.34 -14.34 -10.17
CA ALA A 24 -7.23 -13.61 -10.78
C ALA A 24 -5.84 -14.06 -10.29
N MET A 25 -5.75 -14.45 -9.02
CA MET A 25 -4.51 -14.91 -8.38
C MET A 25 -4.27 -16.42 -8.53
N ASN A 26 -5.24 -17.15 -9.11
CA ASN A 26 -5.26 -18.62 -9.18
C ASN A 26 -5.07 -19.29 -7.81
N VAL A 27 -5.82 -18.83 -6.81
CA VAL A 27 -5.84 -19.37 -5.43
C VAL A 27 -7.28 -19.56 -4.96
N SER A 28 -7.48 -20.17 -3.79
CA SER A 28 -8.82 -20.27 -3.20
C SER A 28 -9.29 -18.94 -2.60
N GLN A 29 -10.60 -18.70 -2.58
CA GLN A 29 -11.19 -17.56 -1.85
C GLN A 29 -10.74 -17.53 -0.38
N SER A 30 -10.65 -18.70 0.26
CA SER A 30 -10.16 -18.83 1.65
C SER A 30 -8.72 -18.35 1.83
N THR A 31 -7.89 -18.46 0.79
CA THR A 31 -6.52 -17.94 0.78
C THR A 31 -6.54 -16.42 0.78
N ILE A 32 -7.33 -15.78 -0.09
CA ILE A 32 -7.52 -14.32 -0.09
C ILE A 32 -8.04 -13.83 1.26
N ALA A 33 -9.08 -14.47 1.81
CA ALA A 33 -9.63 -14.10 3.11
C ALA A 33 -8.60 -14.23 4.24
N SER A 34 -7.74 -15.26 4.18
CA SER A 34 -6.67 -15.47 5.16
C SER A 34 -5.56 -14.43 5.05
N TRP A 35 -5.20 -14.01 3.83
CA TRP A 35 -4.28 -12.90 3.61
C TRP A 35 -4.86 -11.59 4.12
N GLU A 36 -6.11 -11.25 3.76
CA GLU A 36 -6.76 -9.99 4.17
C GLU A 36 -6.98 -9.87 5.67
N SER A 37 -7.07 -11.00 6.37
CA SER A 37 -7.20 -11.06 7.83
C SER A 37 -5.87 -11.30 8.57
N ASP A 38 -4.75 -11.26 7.86
CA ASP A 38 -3.39 -11.51 8.38
C ASP A 38 -3.22 -12.90 9.07
N ARG A 39 -4.14 -13.84 8.82
CA ARG A 39 -4.09 -15.21 9.37
C ARG A 39 -3.05 -16.09 8.68
N ARG A 40 -2.71 -15.77 7.43
CA ARG A 40 -1.69 -16.49 6.65
C ARG A 40 -0.77 -15.48 5.99
N SER A 41 0.53 -15.77 6.01
CA SER A 41 1.51 -15.01 5.25
C SER A 41 1.31 -15.18 3.74
N VAL A 42 1.62 -14.13 3.00
CA VAL A 42 1.68 -14.15 1.53
C VAL A 42 3.05 -14.67 1.13
N SER A 43 3.11 -15.60 0.18
CA SER A 43 4.38 -16.10 -0.35
C SER A 43 5.08 -15.01 -1.18
N ASN A 44 6.38 -15.12 -1.44
CA ASN A 44 7.08 -14.15 -2.30
C ASN A 44 6.49 -14.14 -3.72
N ASP A 45 6.15 -15.31 -4.27
CA ASP A 45 5.58 -15.42 -5.61
C ASP A 45 4.20 -14.78 -5.69
N ASP A 46 3.35 -15.01 -4.69
CA ASP A 46 2.02 -14.38 -4.62
C ASP A 46 2.12 -12.87 -4.38
N LEU A 47 3.12 -12.43 -3.62
CA LEU A 47 3.38 -11.02 -3.39
C LEU A 47 3.74 -10.30 -4.70
N ILE A 48 4.60 -10.91 -5.53
CA ILE A 48 4.96 -10.37 -6.84
C ILE A 48 3.72 -10.31 -7.74
N LYS A 49 2.95 -11.41 -7.83
CA LYS A 49 1.71 -11.44 -8.62
C LYS A 49 0.69 -10.39 -8.18
N LEU A 50 0.50 -10.20 -6.86
CA LEU A 50 -0.37 -9.16 -6.32
C LEU A 50 0.14 -7.77 -6.72
N SER A 51 1.46 -7.57 -6.65
CA SER A 51 2.08 -6.29 -7.01
C SER A 51 1.87 -5.96 -8.49
N ASP A 52 2.05 -6.93 -9.37
CA ASP A 52 1.83 -6.78 -10.81
C ASP A 52 0.33 -6.57 -11.13
N TYR A 53 -0.55 -7.36 -10.51
CA TYR A 53 -2.00 -7.28 -10.73
C TYR A 53 -2.59 -5.94 -10.30
N PHE A 54 -2.10 -5.39 -9.19
CA PHE A 54 -2.57 -4.12 -8.66
C PHE A 54 -1.82 -2.91 -9.22
N GLY A 55 -0.70 -3.09 -9.91
CA GLY A 55 0.11 -1.96 -10.38
C GLY A 55 0.81 -1.24 -9.24
N VAL A 56 1.32 -1.99 -8.26
CA VAL A 56 2.00 -1.43 -7.08
C VAL A 56 3.32 -2.13 -6.84
N THR A 57 4.19 -1.58 -5.99
CA THR A 57 5.44 -2.26 -5.63
C THR A 57 5.21 -3.30 -4.52
N THR A 58 6.06 -4.32 -4.46
CA THR A 58 6.08 -5.28 -3.35
C THR A 58 6.39 -4.59 -2.01
N ASP A 59 7.24 -3.56 -2.01
CA ASP A 59 7.52 -2.73 -0.83
C ASP A 59 6.25 -2.02 -0.33
N TYR A 60 5.39 -1.53 -1.24
CA TYR A 60 4.08 -1.01 -0.85
C TYR A 60 3.23 -2.09 -0.21
N LEU A 61 3.12 -3.29 -0.77
CA LEU A 61 2.34 -4.37 -0.13
C LEU A 61 2.91 -4.75 1.25
N LEU A 62 4.24 -4.75 1.39
CA LEU A 62 4.94 -5.17 2.61
C LEU A 62 4.93 -4.15 3.75
N GLY A 63 4.42 -2.94 3.56
CA GLY A 63 4.55 -1.95 4.64
C GLY A 63 5.83 -1.15 4.61
N LYS A 64 6.63 -1.27 3.55
CA LYS A 64 7.91 -0.56 3.43
C LYS A 64 7.67 0.79 2.76
N ASN A 65 7.20 1.74 3.54
CA ASN A 65 7.00 3.15 3.14
C ASN A 65 8.21 4.02 3.53
N GLY A 66 9.42 3.45 3.53
CA GLY A 66 10.64 4.16 3.90
C GLY A 66 10.69 4.58 5.39
N THR A 67 9.83 4.03 6.23
CA THR A 67 9.78 4.30 7.68
C THR A 67 11.13 3.94 8.32
N PRO A 68 11.85 4.92 8.90
CA PRO A 68 13.13 4.69 9.54
C PRO A 68 12.99 3.83 10.80
N LYS A 69 14.05 3.08 11.15
CA LYS A 69 14.07 2.25 12.37
C LYS A 69 13.92 3.03 13.68
N TRP A 70 14.23 4.33 13.66
CA TRP A 70 14.12 5.21 14.82
C TRP A 70 12.70 5.78 15.01
N ALA A 71 11.82 5.62 14.02
CA ALA A 71 10.45 6.14 14.09
C ALA A 71 9.63 5.35 15.12
N ASN A 72 8.93 6.07 15.99
CA ASN A 72 8.00 5.52 16.97
C ASN A 72 6.55 5.59 16.46
N GLU A 73 5.60 5.10 17.27
CA GLU A 73 4.17 5.08 16.90
C GLU A 73 3.61 6.48 16.61
N LYS A 74 4.04 7.50 17.37
CA LYS A 74 3.64 8.89 17.13
C LYS A 74 4.15 9.37 15.77
N ASP A 75 5.43 9.15 15.45
CA ASP A 75 5.99 9.61 14.18
C ASP A 75 5.29 8.94 12.98
N THR A 76 4.89 7.66 13.12
CA THR A 76 4.11 6.97 12.08
C THR A 76 2.69 7.51 11.93
N LYS A 77 2.09 8.00 13.02
CA LYS A 77 0.79 8.68 12.96
C LYS A 77 0.92 10.06 12.33
N ASP A 78 1.94 10.82 12.71
CA ASP A 78 2.22 12.14 12.14
C ASP A 78 2.50 12.04 10.62
N LEU A 79 3.18 10.97 10.17
CA LEU A 79 3.31 10.67 8.74
C LEU A 79 1.95 10.41 8.08
N GLN A 80 1.08 9.62 8.70
CA GLN A 80 -0.23 9.30 8.15
C GLN A 80 -1.07 10.57 7.98
N ASP A 81 -1.13 11.39 9.04
CA ASP A 81 -1.84 12.67 9.02
C ASP A 81 -1.25 13.62 7.94
N PHE A 82 0.08 13.62 7.78
CA PHE A 82 0.75 14.36 6.71
C PHE A 82 0.38 13.87 5.31
N LEU A 83 0.31 12.56 5.07
CA LEU A 83 -0.06 12.01 3.77
C LEU A 83 -1.54 12.25 3.45
N ASP A 84 -2.43 12.06 4.44
CA ASP A 84 -3.88 12.21 4.27
C ASP A 84 -4.26 13.68 4.01
N ALA A 85 -3.60 14.62 4.68
CA ALA A 85 -3.77 16.05 4.41
C ALA A 85 -3.38 16.45 2.97
N ASN A 86 -2.59 15.62 2.29
CA ASN A 86 -2.13 15.83 0.92
C ASN A 86 -2.74 14.84 -0.08
N GLU A 87 -3.73 14.05 0.32
CA GLU A 87 -4.42 13.05 -0.53
C GLU A 87 -5.44 13.69 -1.51
N GLY A 88 -5.46 15.02 -1.63
CA GLY A 88 -6.29 15.71 -2.63
C GLY A 88 -6.04 15.23 -4.07
N SER A 89 -6.89 15.64 -5.02
CA SER A 89 -6.74 15.30 -6.45
C SER A 89 -5.35 15.72 -6.94
N MET A 90 -4.44 14.74 -7.02
CA MET A 90 -3.13 14.91 -7.61
C MET A 90 -3.34 14.84 -9.12
N THR A 91 -3.34 16.02 -9.75
CA THR A 91 -3.41 16.14 -11.20
C THR A 91 -2.08 16.62 -11.74
N TYR A 92 -1.75 16.18 -12.94
CA TYR A 92 -0.65 16.73 -13.72
C TYR A 92 -1.17 17.03 -15.12
N GLY A 93 -1.02 18.27 -15.58
CA GLY A 93 -1.57 18.69 -16.88
C GLY A 93 -3.10 18.69 -16.94
N GLY A 94 -3.80 18.68 -15.81
CA GLY A 94 -5.27 18.61 -15.74
C GLY A 94 -5.84 17.19 -15.83
N GLU A 95 -4.98 16.17 -15.93
CA GLU A 95 -5.35 14.75 -15.84
C GLU A 95 -5.04 14.22 -14.44
N ASP A 96 -5.87 13.30 -13.95
CA ASP A 96 -5.60 12.58 -12.70
C ASP A 96 -4.37 11.69 -12.88
N LEU A 97 -3.47 11.72 -11.90
CA LEU A 97 -2.33 10.81 -11.86
C LEU A 97 -2.80 9.34 -11.82
N THR A 98 -2.02 8.44 -12.43
CA THR A 98 -2.25 7.00 -12.26
C THR A 98 -2.00 6.58 -10.82
N GLU A 99 -2.46 5.38 -10.45
CA GLU A 99 -2.22 4.85 -9.09
C GLU A 99 -0.72 4.66 -8.81
N GLU A 100 0.05 4.25 -9.83
CA GLU A 100 1.50 4.16 -9.79
C GLU A 100 2.15 5.53 -9.51
N GLU A 101 1.70 6.58 -10.21
CA GLU A 101 2.23 7.94 -10.06
C GLU A 101 1.87 8.55 -8.70
N LYS A 102 0.61 8.40 -8.26
CA LYS A 102 0.19 8.78 -6.89
C LYS A 102 1.05 8.09 -5.84
N GLN A 103 1.39 6.82 -6.07
CA GLN A 103 2.25 6.08 -5.17
C GLN A 103 3.69 6.61 -5.16
N GLN A 104 4.25 6.98 -6.32
CA GLN A 104 5.57 7.62 -6.39
C GLN A 104 5.59 8.95 -5.63
N VAL A 105 4.56 9.78 -5.78
CA VAL A 105 4.41 11.05 -5.05
C VAL A 105 4.35 10.77 -3.54
N ARG A 106 3.52 9.83 -3.09
CA ARG A 106 3.45 9.45 -1.67
C ARG A 106 4.79 8.99 -1.11
N VAL A 107 5.56 8.20 -1.86
CA VAL A 107 6.89 7.73 -1.43
C VAL A 107 7.86 8.92 -1.31
N ALA A 108 7.83 9.85 -2.25
CA ALA A 108 8.65 11.07 -2.19
C ALA A 108 8.26 11.94 -0.97
N MET A 109 6.97 12.11 -0.72
CA MET A 109 6.44 12.83 0.43
C MET A 109 6.85 12.20 1.75
N ALA A 110 6.70 10.88 1.90
CA ALA A 110 7.14 10.15 3.08
C ALA A 110 8.65 10.29 3.30
N THR A 111 9.44 10.24 2.22
CA THR A 111 10.89 10.44 2.28
C THR A 111 11.25 11.83 2.78
N ILE A 112 10.57 12.87 2.30
CA ILE A 112 10.76 14.26 2.76
C ILE A 112 10.38 14.40 4.23
N PHE A 113 9.24 13.82 4.64
CA PHE A 113 8.78 13.82 6.02
C PHE A 113 9.83 13.24 6.97
N TRP A 114 10.32 12.04 6.68
CA TRP A 114 11.31 11.36 7.52
C TRP A 114 12.66 12.10 7.59
N LYS A 115 13.10 12.72 6.49
CA LYS A 115 14.32 13.55 6.50
C LYS A 115 14.18 14.75 7.43
N ARG A 116 12.99 15.33 7.55
CA ARG A 116 12.73 16.50 8.42
C ARG A 116 12.43 16.12 9.88
N HIS A 117 11.87 14.93 10.11
CA HIS A 117 11.51 14.43 11.44
C HIS A 117 12.63 13.64 12.14
N LYS A 118 13.78 13.44 11.49
CA LYS A 118 14.90 12.74 12.11
C LYS A 118 15.30 13.46 13.40
N HIS A 119 15.08 12.81 14.53
CA HIS A 119 15.63 13.20 15.81
C HIS A 119 17.13 12.89 15.80
N ASP A 120 17.97 13.90 16.00
CA ASP A 120 19.43 13.74 16.16
C ASP A 120 19.79 13.03 17.47
#